data_AF-A0A8J2PGF7-F1
#
_entry.id   AF-A0A8J2PGF7-F1
#
_cell.length_a   1.000
_cell.length_b   1.000
_cell.length_c   1.000
_cell.angle_alpha   90.00
_cell.angle_beta   90.00
_cell.angle_gamma   90.00
#
_symmetry.space_group_name_H-M   'P 1'
#
loop_
_entity.id
_entity.type
_entity.pdbx_description
1 polymer ?
#
loop_
_entity_poly.entity_id
_entity_poly.type
_entity_poly.pdbx_seq_one_letter_code
_entity_poly.pdbx_strand_id
1 'polypeptide(L)'
;MAVLVYGPALALQQVMGIEVWITTAVIFAIGIFYSALGGLKAVVWNDTLQVCIMFASLTAIVIKGYSDEGGLSVVWEHAQNTSRTEFLNFDPDPRTRHTFWTATIGGFFY
;
A
#
# COMPACT_ATOMS: atom_id res chain seq x y z
N MET A 1 -2.78 -11.92 -11.85
CA MET A 1 -2.41 -12.78 -10.71
C MET A 1 -0.92 -12.73 -10.37
N ALA A 2 0.02 -12.74 -11.35
CA ALA A 2 1.46 -12.58 -11.05
C ALA A 2 1.85 -11.20 -10.48
N VAL A 3 1.15 -10.12 -10.89
CA VAL A 3 1.39 -8.75 -10.41
C VAL A 3 1.19 -8.60 -8.90
N LEU A 4 0.24 -9.35 -8.31
CA LEU A 4 -0.10 -9.23 -6.89
C LEU A 4 1.01 -9.76 -5.96
N VAL A 5 1.82 -10.71 -6.43
CA VAL A 5 2.92 -11.30 -5.65
C VAL A 5 4.22 -10.48 -5.78
N TYR A 6 4.35 -9.73 -6.88
CA TYR A 6 5.53 -8.90 -7.12
C TYR A 6 5.67 -7.77 -6.08
N GLY A 7 4.57 -7.15 -5.66
CA GLY A 7 4.57 -6.09 -4.65
C GLY A 7 5.19 -6.55 -3.32
N PRO A 8 4.66 -7.60 -2.68
CA PRO A 8 5.24 -8.19 -1.47
C PRO A 8 6.68 -8.68 -1.66
N ALA A 9 7.00 -9.28 -2.82
CA ALA A 9 8.35 -9.76 -3.10
C ALA A 9 9.37 -8.61 -3.19
N LEU A 10 8.98 -7.47 -3.78
CA LEU A 10 9.81 -6.27 -3.83
C LEU A 10 9.98 -5.65 -2.45
N ALA A 11 8.91 -5.57 -1.66
CA ALA A 11 8.99 -5.08 -0.27
C ALA A 11 9.93 -5.94 0.58
N LEU A 12 9.83 -7.27 0.45
CA LEU A 12 10.72 -8.22 1.13
C LEU A 12 12.17 -8.15 0.62
N GLN A 13 12.38 -7.97 -0.68
CA GLN A 13 13.72 -7.71 -1.24
C GLN A 13 14.34 -6.46 -0.61
N GLN A 14 13.58 -5.37 -0.47
CA GLN A 14 14.09 -4.12 0.09
C GLN A 14 14.54 -4.28 1.56
N VAL A 15 13.87 -5.16 2.32
CA VAL A 15 14.20 -5.41 3.74
C VAL A 15 15.31 -6.45 3.89
N MET A 16 15.31 -7.51 3.09
CA MET A 16 16.25 -8.63 3.21
C MET A 16 17.51 -8.51 2.34
N GLY A 17 17.48 -7.68 1.30
CA GLY A 17 18.58 -7.54 0.32
C GLY A 17 18.74 -8.73 -0.64
N ILE A 18 17.78 -9.66 -0.67
CA ILE A 18 17.83 -10.90 -1.47
C ILE A 18 17.14 -10.68 -2.83
N GLU A 19 17.60 -11.35 -3.89
CA GLU A 19 16.97 -11.25 -5.21
C GLU A 19 15.46 -11.59 -5.23
N VAL A 20 14.70 -10.85 -6.05
CA VAL A 20 13.24 -10.97 -6.19
C VAL A 20 12.81 -12.39 -6.54
N TRP A 21 13.58 -13.09 -7.38
CA TRP A 21 13.25 -14.45 -7.83
C TRP A 21 13.15 -15.44 -6.66
N ILE A 22 14.10 -15.37 -5.72
CA ILE A 22 14.15 -16.23 -4.54
C ILE A 22 12.98 -15.88 -3.60
N THR A 23 12.79 -14.59 -3.35
CA THR A 23 11.73 -14.08 -2.48
C THR A 23 10.34 -14.45 -3.00
N THR A 24 10.13 -14.33 -4.31
CA THR A 24 8.88 -14.72 -4.98
C THR A 24 8.62 -16.21 -4.84
N ALA A 25 9.63 -17.06 -5.06
CA ALA A 25 9.50 -18.51 -4.92
C ALA A 25 9.12 -18.92 -3.49
N VAL A 26 9.71 -18.28 -2.47
CA VAL A 26 9.39 -18.54 -1.06
C VAL A 26 7.95 -18.16 -0.73
N ILE A 27 7.48 -16.98 -1.17
CA ILE A 27 6.09 -16.56 -0.95
C ILE A 27 5.10 -17.54 -1.58
N PHE A 28 5.35 -17.99 -2.82
CA PHE A 28 4.50 -18.99 -3.46
C PHE A 28 4.52 -20.34 -2.74
N ALA A 29 5.70 -20.81 -2.32
CA ALA A 29 5.82 -22.07 -1.61
C ALA A 29 5.02 -22.07 -0.30
N ILE A 30 5.15 -21.00 0.49
CA ILE A 30 4.37 -20.82 1.72
C ILE A 30 2.88 -20.72 1.39
N GLY A 31 2.53 -19.90 0.39
CA GLY A 31 1.18 -19.73 -0.18
C GLY A 31 0.45 -21.03 -0.46
N ILE A 32 1.09 -21.87 -1.26
CA ILE A 32 0.56 -23.18 -1.67
C ILE A 32 0.48 -24.11 -0.47
N PHE A 33 1.50 -24.14 0.38
CA PHE A 33 1.56 -25.07 1.51
C PHE A 33 0.45 -24.83 2.53
N TYR A 34 0.24 -23.58 2.97
CA TYR A 34 -0.83 -23.30 3.94
C TYR A 34 -2.23 -23.43 3.33
N SER A 35 -2.38 -23.10 2.03
CA SER A 35 -3.66 -23.24 1.33
C SER A 35 -4.04 -24.71 1.14
N ALA A 36 -3.05 -25.57 0.86
CA ALA A 36 -3.25 -27.00 0.70
C ALA A 36 -3.59 -27.71 2.02
N LEU A 37 -2.96 -27.31 3.13
CA LEU A 37 -3.19 -27.93 4.45
C LEU A 37 -4.51 -27.49 5.10
N GLY A 38 -4.89 -26.22 4.94
CA GLY A 38 -6.00 -25.65 5.69
C GLY A 38 -7.31 -25.47 4.91
N GLY A 39 -7.29 -25.66 3.59
CA GLY A 39 -8.44 -25.46 2.72
C GLY A 39 -9.01 -24.02 2.79
N LEU A 40 -10.28 -23.85 2.41
CA LEU A 40 -10.93 -22.53 2.36
C LEU A 40 -10.97 -21.83 3.75
N LYS A 41 -11.08 -22.59 4.84
CA LYS A 41 -11.14 -22.04 6.20
C LYS A 41 -9.84 -21.32 6.59
N ALA A 42 -8.69 -21.90 6.26
CA ALA A 42 -7.40 -21.26 6.56
C ALA A 42 -7.16 -20.02 5.69
N VAL A 43 -7.61 -20.05 4.44
CA VAL A 43 -7.53 -18.88 3.55
C VAL A 43 -8.33 -17.70 4.12
N VAL A 44 -9.56 -17.93 4.59
CA VAL A 44 -10.40 -16.88 5.20
C VAL A 44 -9.77 -16.33 6.49
N TRP A 45 -9.17 -17.19 7.31
CA TRP A 45 -8.47 -16.75 8.51
C TRP A 45 -7.27 -15.84 8.17
N ASN A 46 -6.48 -16.22 7.16
CA ASN A 46 -5.36 -15.40 6.72
C ASN A 46 -5.81 -14.07 6.09
N ASP A 47 -6.89 -14.07 5.32
CA ASP A 47 -7.46 -12.85 4.75
C ASP A 47 -7.90 -11.86 5.83
N THR A 48 -8.55 -12.37 6.89
CA THR A 48 -8.94 -11.56 8.05
C THR A 48 -7.72 -10.94 8.75
N LEU A 49 -6.67 -11.73 8.98
CA LEU A 49 -5.43 -11.24 9.58
C LEU A 49 -4.73 -10.21 8.69
N GLN A 50 -4.72 -10.42 7.38
CA GLN A 50 -4.12 -9.48 6.43
C GLN A 50 -4.80 -8.11 6.51
N VAL A 51 -6.14 -8.07 6.51
CA VAL A 51 -6.89 -6.81 6.67
C VAL A 51 -6.55 -6.14 7.99
N CYS A 52 -6.52 -6.87 9.11
CA CYS A 52 -6.15 -6.32 10.41
C CYS A 52 -4.73 -5.71 10.40
N ILE A 53 -3.76 -6.41 9.81
CA ILE A 53 -2.37 -5.94 9.72
C ILE A 53 -2.27 -4.71 8.81
N MET A 54 -3.05 -4.64 7.73
CA MET A 54 -3.10 -3.46 6.86
C MET A 54 -3.60 -2.21 7.60
N PHE A 55 -4.65 -2.33 8.42
CA PHE A 55 -5.11 -1.21 9.24
C PHE A 55 -4.09 -0.80 10.30
N ALA A 56 -3.45 -1.77 10.95
CA ALA A 56 -2.42 -1.50 11.94
C ALA A 56 -1.20 -0.81 11.33
N SER A 57 -0.73 -1.29 10.16
CA SER A 57 0.43 -0.72 9.47
C SER A 57 0.15 0.69 8.95
N LEU A 58 -1.04 0.94 8.38
CA LEU A 58 -1.47 2.28 8.00
C LEU A 58 -1.46 3.23 9.19
N THR A 59 -2.04 2.82 10.32
CA THR A 59 -2.06 3.63 11.54
C THR A 59 -0.66 3.91 12.05
N ALA A 60 0.21 2.90 12.05
CA ALA A 60 1.61 3.04 12.48
C ALA A 60 2.41 3.99 11.56
N ILE A 61 2.23 3.89 10.24
CA ILE A 61 2.87 4.78 9.25
C ILE A 61 2.42 6.23 9.48
N VAL A 62 1.12 6.45 9.70
CA VAL A 62 0.56 7.78 9.96
C VAL A 62 1.14 8.38 11.25
N ILE A 63 1.18 7.61 12.34
CA ILE A 63 1.77 8.06 13.61
C ILE A 63 3.26 8.37 13.45
N LYS A 64 4.01 7.49 12.77
CA LYS A 64 5.44 7.67 12.54
C LYS A 64 5.71 8.90 11.65
N GLY A 65 4.89 9.12 10.62
CA GLY A 65 4.95 10.31 9.77
C GLY A 65 4.77 11.60 10.57
N TYR A 66 3.76 11.67 11.45
CA TYR A 66 3.60 12.83 12.33
C TYR A 66 4.77 12.99 13.32
N SER A 67 5.32 11.90 13.83
CA SER A 67 6.42 11.95 14.79
C SER A 67 7.74 12.42 14.17
N ASP A 68 8.02 12.06 12.91
CA ASP A 68 9.27 12.43 12.23
C ASP A 68 9.24 13.87 11.70
N GLU A 69 8.06 14.40 11.35
CA GLU A 69 7.90 15.79 10.87
C GLU A 69 7.67 16.82 12.00
N GLY A 70 7.66 16.39 13.27
CA GLY A 70 7.54 17.32 14.41
C GLY A 70 6.10 17.63 14.86
N GLY A 71 5.13 16.81 14.45
CA GLY A 71 3.75 16.85 14.92
C GLY A 71 2.72 17.19 13.84
N LEU A 72 1.44 16.97 14.16
CA LEU A 72 0.29 17.24 13.28
C LEU A 72 0.25 18.68 12.74
N SER A 73 0.73 19.65 13.54
CA SER A 73 0.74 21.06 13.16
C SER A 73 1.72 21.35 12.01
N VAL A 74 2.90 20.73 12.03
CA VAL A 74 3.92 20.94 11.00
C VAL A 74 3.52 20.21 9.72
N VAL A 75 2.94 19.01 9.81
CA VAL A 75 2.40 18.30 8.64
C VAL A 75 1.26 19.10 7.99
N TRP A 76 0.38 19.70 8.78
CA TRP A 76 -0.71 20.53 8.26
C TRP A 76 -0.21 21.83 7.62
N GLU A 77 0.77 22.48 8.25
CA GLU A 77 1.43 23.68 7.69
C GLU A 77 2.23 23.34 6.43
N HIS A 78 2.89 22.19 6.37
CA HIS A 78 3.61 21.72 5.19
C HIS A 78 2.62 21.33 4.06
N ALA A 79 1.47 20.73 4.40
CA ALA A 79 0.40 20.45 3.44
C ALA A 79 -0.19 21.73 2.84
N GLN A 80 -0.37 22.79 3.65
CA GLN A 80 -0.78 24.11 3.20
C GLN A 80 0.30 24.79 2.33
N ASN A 81 1.55 24.77 2.78
CA ASN A 81 2.69 25.39 2.08
C ASN A 81 3.05 24.69 0.76
N THR A 82 2.77 23.39 0.63
CA THR A 82 2.99 22.63 -0.62
C THR A 82 1.79 22.73 -1.58
N SER A 83 0.78 23.56 -1.26
CA SER A 83 -0.49 23.63 -2.00
C SER A 83 -1.16 22.26 -2.19
N ARG A 84 -0.89 21.30 -1.29
CA ARG A 84 -1.46 19.93 -1.30
C ARG A 84 -2.80 19.83 -0.57
N THR A 85 -3.28 20.94 -0.01
CA THR A 85 -4.65 21.11 0.50
C THR A 85 -5.69 21.37 -0.59
N GLU A 86 -5.31 21.27 -1.88
CA GLU A 86 -6.25 21.20 -2.99
C GLU A 86 -6.92 19.81 -3.04
N PHE A 87 -7.80 19.53 -2.07
CA PHE A 87 -8.63 18.32 -2.06
C PHE A 87 -9.49 18.17 -3.33
N LEU A 88 -9.71 19.28 -4.05
CA LEU A 88 -10.51 19.38 -5.26
C LEU A 88 -9.80 20.24 -6.32
N ASN A 89 -8.64 19.77 -6.80
CA ASN A 89 -8.06 20.35 -8.02
C ASN A 89 -8.91 19.89 -9.23
N PHE A 90 -9.80 20.79 -9.67
CA PHE A 90 -10.70 20.62 -10.83
C PHE A 90 -10.02 21.00 -12.16
N ASP A 91 -8.68 21.08 -12.20
CA ASP A 91 -7.96 21.43 -13.41
C ASP A 91 -8.08 20.28 -14.43
N PRO A 92 -8.57 20.54 -15.66
CA PRO A 92 -8.71 19.54 -16.70
C PRO A 92 -7.39 19.19 -17.40
N ASP A 93 -6.24 19.74 -16.97
CA ASP A 93 -4.94 19.42 -17.57
C ASP A 93 -4.51 17.97 -17.24
N PRO A 94 -4.35 17.09 -18.25
CA PRO A 94 -3.99 15.69 -18.07
C PRO A 94 -2.50 15.46 -17.69
N ARG A 95 -1.71 16.51 -17.48
CA ARG A 95 -0.29 16.42 -17.07
C ARG A 95 -0.10 16.46 -15.55
N THR A 96 -1.11 16.86 -14.79
CA THR A 96 -1.06 16.87 -13.34
C THR A 96 -1.39 15.48 -12.79
N ARG A 97 -0.43 14.91 -12.05
CA ARG A 97 -0.40 13.49 -11.65
C ARG A 97 -1.56 13.06 -10.72
N HIS A 98 -2.17 14.01 -10.00
CA HIS A 98 -3.24 13.76 -9.04
C HIS A 98 -4.28 14.90 -9.10
N THR A 99 -5.21 14.86 -10.06
CA THR A 99 -6.40 15.72 -10.07
C THR A 99 -7.64 14.93 -9.69
N PHE A 100 -8.70 15.63 -9.30
CA PHE A 100 -10.01 15.03 -9.04
C PHE A 100 -10.49 14.19 -10.25
N TRP A 101 -10.18 14.64 -11.47
CA TRP A 101 -10.51 13.95 -12.72
C TRP A 101 -9.70 12.67 -12.93
N THR A 102 -8.37 12.70 -12.74
CA THR A 102 -7.54 11.49 -12.85
C THR A 102 -7.90 10.46 -11.77
N ALA A 103 -8.25 10.91 -10.55
CA ALA A 103 -8.69 10.01 -9.48
C ALA A 103 -10.07 9.39 -9.75
N THR A 104 -11.03 10.17 -10.25
CA THR A 104 -12.39 9.69 -10.54
C THR A 104 -12.43 8.81 -11.78
N ILE A 105 -11.77 9.22 -12.86
CA ILE A 105 -11.70 8.44 -14.11
C ILE A 105 -10.80 7.21 -13.89
N GLY A 106 -9.65 7.36 -13.24
CA GLY A 106 -8.76 6.24 -12.91
C GLY A 106 -9.43 5.20 -12.02
N GLY A 107 -10.21 5.62 -11.01
CA GLY A 107 -10.95 4.71 -10.13
C GLY A 107 -12.20 4.06 -10.75
N PHE A 108 -12.76 4.63 -11.82
CA PHE A 108 -13.90 4.03 -12.54
C PHE A 108 -13.47 3.03 -13.63
N PHE A 109 -12.29 3.23 -14.24
CA PHE A 109 -11.82 2.42 -15.37
C PHE A 109 -10.76 1.37 -15.00
N TYR A 110 -10.22 1.38 -13.77
CA TYR A 110 -9.28 0.37 -13.26
C TYR A 110 -9.93 -0.49 -12.18
#